data_AF-A0A9P6GWE7-F1
#
_entry.id   AF-A0A9P6GWE7-F1
#
_cell.length_a   1.000
_cell.length_b   1.000
_cell.length_c   1.000
_cell.angle_alpha   90.00
_cell.angle_beta   90.00
_cell.angle_gamma   90.00
#
_symmetry.space_group_name_H-M   'P 1'
#
loop_
_entity.id
_entity.type
_entity.pdbx_description
1 polymer ?
#
loop_
_entity_poly.entity_id
_entity_poly.type
_entity_poly.pdbx_seq_one_letter_code
_entity_poly.pdbx_strand_id
1 'polypeptide(L)'
;MLLDEVLYLRDNEGLHKKVFHADQSELMGHDAILFHKQHHFVMNRFEAKYNDYFFKIHRDIIRKVVSECVTCIQAQPLKTKEKLVHIIASRPMERIQIDLIDTRRYRDSNGMTAWILTAIDVYSKFAWAFPLDRKQVRRFVRT
;
A
#
# COMPACT_ATOMS: atom_id res chain seq x y z
N MET A 1 -18.23 39.81 -1.66
CA MET A 1 -19.38 39.80 -2.59
C MET A 1 -20.37 38.78 -2.09
N LEU A 2 -21.67 39.11 -2.06
CA LEU A 2 -22.72 38.16 -1.72
C LEU A 2 -23.37 37.69 -3.03
N LEU A 3 -23.43 36.39 -3.27
CA LEU A 3 -24.08 35.78 -4.44
C LEU A 3 -24.94 34.63 -3.95
N ASP A 4 -26.22 34.60 -4.31
CA ASP A 4 -27.17 33.54 -3.92
C ASP A 4 -27.12 33.22 -2.41
N GLU A 5 -27.14 34.25 -1.58
CA GLU A 5 -27.04 34.16 -0.10
C GLU A 5 -25.71 33.59 0.42
N VAL A 6 -24.73 33.37 -0.45
CA VAL A 6 -23.39 32.89 -0.08
C VAL A 6 -22.41 34.05 -0.07
N LEU A 7 -21.68 34.17 1.05
CA LEU A 7 -20.61 35.14 1.18
C LEU A 7 -19.32 34.66 0.50
N TYR A 8 -18.80 35.48 -0.39
CA TYR A 8 -17.47 35.34 -0.98
C TYR A 8 -16.56 36.47 -0.51
N LEU A 9 -15.38 36.12 -0.02
CA LEU A 9 -14.33 37.07 0.28
C LEU A 9 -13.23 36.96 -0.77
N ARG A 10 -12.62 38.09 -1.09
CA ARG A 10 -11.49 38.15 -2.02
C ARG A 10 -10.20 37.91 -1.23
N ASP A 11 -9.38 36.98 -1.68
CA ASP A 11 -8.06 36.75 -1.09
C ASP A 11 -7.00 37.71 -1.63
N ASN A 12 -5.78 37.60 -1.11
CA ASN A 12 -4.65 38.46 -1.48
C ASN A 12 -4.20 38.28 -2.94
N GLU A 13 -4.56 37.15 -3.57
CA GLU A 13 -4.28 36.85 -4.98
C GLU A 13 -5.42 37.34 -5.89
N GLY A 14 -6.49 37.86 -5.31
CA GLY A 14 -7.62 38.43 -6.01
C GLY A 14 -8.73 37.42 -6.34
N LEU A 15 -8.63 36.17 -5.88
CA LEU A 15 -9.60 35.12 -6.07
C LEU A 15 -10.76 35.25 -5.06
N HIS A 16 -11.97 34.98 -5.51
CA HIS A 16 -13.15 34.98 -4.65
C HIS A 16 -13.37 33.58 -4.07
N LYS A 17 -13.22 33.46 -2.75
CA LYS A 17 -13.36 32.20 -2.01
C LYS A 17 -14.61 32.24 -1.16
N LYS A 18 -15.32 31.11 -1.12
CA LYS A 18 -16.54 30.95 -0.33
C LYS A 18 -16.20 30.96 1.16
N VAL A 19 -17.05 31.62 1.94
CA VAL A 19 -16.96 31.67 3.40
C VAL A 19 -18.10 30.87 3.99
N PHE A 20 -17.77 30.00 4.94
CA PHE A 20 -18.77 29.41 5.82
C PHE A 20 -18.93 30.29 7.04
N HIS A 21 -20.17 30.64 7.35
CA HIS A 21 -20.49 31.24 8.64
C HIS A 21 -20.46 30.17 9.74
N ALA A 22 -20.30 30.60 10.99
CA ALA A 22 -20.13 29.67 12.12
C ALA A 22 -21.35 28.75 12.34
N ASP A 23 -22.54 29.26 12.04
CA ASP A 23 -23.81 28.53 12.03
C ASP A 23 -23.90 27.46 10.92
N GLN A 24 -23.04 27.53 9.90
CA GLN A 24 -22.98 26.59 8.78
C GLN A 24 -21.94 25.47 8.98
N SER A 25 -21.46 25.24 10.21
CA SER A 25 -20.39 24.26 10.46
C SER A 25 -20.77 22.82 10.07
N GLU A 26 -22.04 22.45 10.20
CA GLU A 26 -22.54 21.13 9.80
C GLU A 26 -22.54 20.96 8.27
N LEU A 27 -22.98 21.99 7.54
CA LEU A 27 -22.95 22.01 6.07
C LEU A 27 -21.51 21.90 5.55
N MET A 28 -20.59 22.60 6.19
CA MET A 28 -19.16 22.52 5.90
C MET A 28 -18.59 21.12 6.15
N GLY A 29 -19.02 20.45 7.22
CA GLY A 29 -18.67 19.05 7.48
C GLY A 29 -19.17 18.10 6.38
N HIS A 30 -20.43 18.27 5.94
CA HIS A 30 -21.01 17.47 4.88
C HIS A 30 -20.29 17.67 3.53
N ASP A 31 -19.99 18.92 3.16
CA ASP A 31 -19.26 19.24 1.94
C ASP A 31 -17.83 18.66 1.97
N ALA A 32 -17.15 18.74 3.13
CA ALA A 32 -15.84 18.14 3.31
C ALA A 32 -15.86 16.61 3.17
N ILE A 33 -16.92 15.92 3.63
CA ILE A 33 -17.10 14.47 3.43
C ILE A 33 -17.25 14.15 1.94
N LEU A 34 -18.06 14.90 1.21
CA LEU A 34 -18.25 14.69 -0.23
C LEU A 34 -16.95 14.90 -1.00
N PHE A 35 -16.24 15.99 -0.71
CA PHE A 35 -14.94 16.29 -1.31
C PHE A 35 -13.91 15.20 -1.01
N HIS A 36 -13.88 14.69 0.24
CA HIS A 36 -12.99 13.58 0.60
C HIS A 36 -13.32 12.30 -0.19
N LYS A 37 -14.61 11.95 -0.32
CA LYS A 37 -15.03 10.73 -1.02
C LYS A 37 -14.66 10.73 -2.50
N GLN A 38 -14.58 11.89 -3.13
CA GLN A 38 -14.19 12.00 -4.55
C GLN A 38 -12.69 11.80 -4.79
N HIS A 39 -11.86 12.20 -3.83
CA HIS A 39 -10.41 12.32 -4.06
C HIS A 39 -9.53 11.49 -3.11
N HIS A 40 -10.06 11.11 -1.94
CA HIS A 40 -9.34 10.45 -0.86
C HIS A 40 -8.02 11.13 -0.48
N PHE A 41 -7.99 12.46 -0.54
CA PHE A 41 -6.80 13.21 -0.17
C PHE A 41 -6.48 13.05 1.32
N VAL A 42 -5.21 12.79 1.60
CA VAL A 42 -4.62 12.87 2.94
C VAL A 42 -4.64 14.31 3.46
N MET A 43 -4.69 14.47 4.78
CA MET A 43 -4.82 15.73 5.52
C MET A 43 -4.27 16.99 4.84
N ASN A 44 -2.96 17.04 4.57
CA ASN A 44 -2.32 18.25 4.04
C ASN A 44 -2.77 18.57 2.61
N ARG A 45 -2.95 17.53 1.78
CA ARG A 45 -3.40 17.69 0.40
C ARG A 45 -4.89 18.06 0.34
N PHE A 46 -5.69 17.49 1.25
CA PHE A 46 -7.07 17.86 1.44
C PHE A 46 -7.18 19.35 1.75
N GLU A 47 -6.48 19.81 2.79
CA GLU A 47 -6.52 21.22 3.22
C GLU A 47 -6.09 22.17 2.10
N ALA A 48 -4.97 21.87 1.44
CA ALA A 48 -4.47 22.69 0.35
C ALA A 48 -5.50 22.84 -0.77
N LYS A 49 -6.10 21.72 -1.21
CA LYS A 49 -7.08 21.73 -2.30
C LYS A 49 -8.44 22.28 -1.91
N TYR A 50 -8.87 22.08 -0.68
CA TYR A 50 -10.13 22.63 -0.21
C TYR A 50 -10.04 24.15 -0.03
N ASN A 51 -8.88 24.68 0.38
CA ASN A 51 -8.64 26.12 0.50
C ASN A 51 -8.47 26.86 -0.84
N ASP A 52 -8.40 26.14 -1.98
CA ASP A 52 -8.51 26.75 -3.31
C ASP A 52 -9.93 27.35 -3.52
N TYR A 53 -10.95 26.77 -2.87
CA TYR A 53 -12.36 27.15 -3.02
C TYR A 53 -12.92 27.91 -1.80
N PHE A 54 -12.37 27.68 -0.61
CA PHE A 54 -12.88 28.20 0.67
C PHE A 54 -11.85 29.00 1.44
N PHE A 55 -12.32 29.97 2.26
CA PHE A 55 -11.42 30.93 2.93
C PHE A 55 -10.55 30.35 4.05
N LYS A 56 -10.85 29.14 4.53
CA LYS A 56 -9.98 28.19 5.27
C LYS A 56 -10.86 27.19 5.99
N ILE A 57 -10.55 25.91 5.88
CA ILE A 57 -11.23 24.86 6.66
C ILE A 57 -10.57 24.65 8.03
N HIS A 58 -11.38 24.44 9.07
CA HIS A 58 -10.88 24.01 10.37
C HIS A 58 -10.24 22.62 10.26
N ARG A 59 -8.98 22.50 10.70
CA ARG A 59 -8.19 21.28 10.55
C ARG A 59 -8.82 20.06 11.24
N ASP A 60 -9.61 20.27 12.29
CA ASP A 60 -10.29 19.20 13.01
C ASP A 60 -11.41 18.56 12.20
N ILE A 61 -12.08 19.33 11.34
CA ILE A 61 -13.08 18.78 10.40
C ILE A 61 -12.40 17.82 9.43
N ILE A 62 -11.28 18.25 8.85
CA ILE A 62 -10.49 17.42 7.93
C ILE A 62 -10.01 16.16 8.66
N ARG A 63 -9.50 16.31 9.89
CA ARG A 63 -9.02 15.18 10.70
C ARG A 63 -10.11 14.17 10.91
N LYS A 64 -11.30 14.61 11.32
CA LYS A 64 -12.47 13.76 11.51
C LYS A 64 -12.80 13.00 10.23
N VAL A 65 -13.02 13.73 9.12
CA VAL A 65 -13.39 13.16 7.82
C VAL A 65 -12.38 12.12 7.32
N VAL A 66 -11.09 12.42 7.36
CA VAL A 66 -10.03 11.50 6.91
C VAL A 66 -9.93 10.30 7.85
N SER A 67 -10.06 10.50 9.16
CA SER A 67 -9.95 9.42 10.16
C SER A 67 -11.12 8.45 10.17
N GLU A 68 -12.30 8.89 9.71
CA GLU A 68 -13.52 8.09 9.62
C GLU A 68 -13.70 7.43 8.23
N CYS A 69 -12.84 7.75 7.26
CA CYS A 69 -12.95 7.20 5.91
C CYS A 69 -12.51 5.73 5.84
N VAL A 70 -13.47 4.81 5.74
CA VAL A 70 -13.23 3.36 5.62
C VAL A 70 -12.26 3.02 4.49
N THR A 71 -12.41 3.62 3.31
CA THR A 71 -11.52 3.39 2.16
C THR A 71 -10.07 3.76 2.50
N CYS A 72 -9.85 4.93 3.11
CA CYS A 72 -8.52 5.38 3.48
C CYS A 72 -7.91 4.53 4.59
N ILE A 73 -8.71 4.10 5.58
CA ILE A 73 -8.28 3.22 6.67
C ILE A 73 -7.80 1.88 6.11
N GLN A 74 -8.58 1.26 5.23
CA GLN A 74 -8.27 -0.04 4.63
C GLN A 74 -7.06 0.02 3.69
N ALA A 75 -6.82 1.16 3.04
CA ALA A 75 -5.69 1.35 2.14
C ALA A 75 -4.37 1.69 2.86
N GLN A 76 -4.37 1.92 4.18
CA GLN A 76 -3.13 2.23 4.90
C GLN A 76 -2.20 1.02 4.94
N PRO A 77 -0.90 1.19 4.63
CA PRO A 77 0.10 0.18 4.89
C PRO A 77 0.14 -0.20 6.37
N LEU A 78 0.49 -1.45 6.67
CA LEU A 78 0.72 -1.89 8.05
C LEU A 78 1.80 -1.01 8.71
N LYS A 79 1.40 -0.30 9.78
CA LYS A 79 2.28 0.63 10.51
C LYS A 79 3.43 -0.07 11.22
N THR A 80 3.24 -1.33 11.56
CA THR A 80 4.24 -2.14 12.27
C THR A 80 4.83 -3.14 11.29
N LYS A 81 6.10 -2.95 10.93
CA LYS A 81 6.91 -4.00 10.32
C LYS A 81 7.67 -4.67 11.44
N GLU A 82 7.42 -5.95 11.69
CA GLU A 82 8.28 -6.74 12.55
C GLU A 82 9.72 -6.67 12.03
N LYS A 83 10.70 -6.73 12.94
CA LYS A 83 12.10 -6.76 12.53
C LYS A 83 12.34 -8.06 11.74
N LEU A 84 12.78 -7.92 10.50
CA LEU A 84 13.27 -9.06 9.72
C LEU A 84 14.50 -9.63 10.43
N VAL A 85 14.42 -10.89 10.84
CA VAL A 85 15.53 -11.63 11.45
C VAL A 85 16.13 -12.59 10.44
N HIS A 86 17.44 -12.81 10.52
CA HIS A 86 18.12 -13.78 9.67
C HIS A 86 17.68 -15.21 10.01
N ILE A 87 17.47 -16.02 8.99
CA ILE A 87 17.29 -17.46 9.14
C ILE A 87 18.68 -18.08 9.34
N ILE A 88 18.98 -18.48 10.57
CA ILE A 88 20.24 -19.11 10.96
C ILE A 88 20.02 -20.56 11.39
N ALA A 89 21.06 -21.39 11.24
CA ALA A 89 21.12 -22.77 11.73
C ALA A 89 22.38 -22.94 12.58
N SER A 90 22.29 -23.77 13.61
CA SER A 90 23.37 -24.06 14.57
C SER A 90 24.11 -25.35 14.29
N ARG A 91 23.55 -26.25 13.48
CA ARG A 91 24.16 -27.51 13.05
C ARG A 91 23.75 -27.93 11.63
N PRO A 92 24.52 -28.79 10.94
CA PRO A 92 24.16 -29.32 9.63
C PRO A 92 22.77 -29.97 9.64
N MET A 93 22.02 -29.80 8.55
CA MET A 93 20.69 -30.38 8.33
C MET A 93 19.60 -29.89 9.29
N GLU A 94 19.87 -28.88 10.13
CA GLU A 94 18.86 -28.29 11.02
C GLU A 94 17.81 -27.49 10.23
N ARG A 95 18.26 -26.76 9.20
CA ARG A 95 17.40 -25.94 8.34
C ARG A 95 17.85 -26.08 6.90
N ILE A 96 16.92 -26.44 6.03
CA ILE A 96 17.15 -26.53 4.59
C ILE A 96 16.24 -25.52 3.91
N GLN A 97 16.83 -24.62 3.13
CA GLN A 97 16.09 -23.72 2.26
C GLN A 97 15.86 -24.40 0.92
N ILE A 98 14.60 -24.55 0.53
CA ILE A 98 14.19 -25.21 -0.70
C ILE A 98 13.51 -24.19 -1.61
N ASP A 99 13.95 -24.09 -2.85
CA ASP A 99 13.36 -23.20 -3.85
C ASP A 99 13.30 -23.87 -5.23
N LEU A 100 12.47 -23.33 -6.12
CA LEU A 100 12.28 -23.85 -7.46
C LEU A 100 12.56 -22.79 -8.51
N ILE A 101 13.70 -22.93 -9.19
CA ILE A 101 14.12 -22.03 -10.27
C ILE A 101 13.38 -22.39 -11.56
N ASP A 102 12.73 -21.41 -12.18
CA ASP A 102 12.05 -21.56 -13.47
C ASP A 102 13.02 -21.42 -14.64
N THR A 103 13.18 -22.50 -15.41
CA THR A 103 14.06 -22.55 -16.58
C THR A 103 13.30 -22.97 -17.84
N ARG A 104 11.96 -22.88 -17.85
CA ARG A 104 11.10 -23.33 -18.97
C ARG A 104 11.51 -22.83 -20.33
N ARG A 105 12.01 -21.59 -20.41
CA ARG A 105 12.51 -20.97 -21.66
C ARG A 105 13.65 -21.76 -22.33
N TYR A 106 14.33 -22.63 -21.58
CA TYR A 106 15.44 -23.46 -22.06
C TYR A 106 15.08 -24.95 -22.13
N ARG A 107 13.79 -25.29 -21.99
CA ARG A 107 13.33 -26.68 -21.90
C ARG A 107 13.82 -27.53 -23.06
N ASP A 108 13.74 -27.00 -24.27
CA ASP A 108 14.08 -27.74 -25.49
C ASP A 108 15.60 -27.94 -25.63
N SER A 109 16.41 -27.10 -24.95
CA SER A 109 17.87 -27.21 -24.90
C SER A 109 18.39 -27.96 -23.66
N ASN A 110 17.54 -28.16 -22.64
CA ASN A 110 17.91 -28.76 -21.34
C ASN A 110 17.28 -30.14 -21.14
N GLY A 111 17.23 -30.97 -22.19
CA GLY A 111 16.74 -32.36 -22.07
C GLY A 111 15.29 -32.46 -21.57
N MET A 112 14.43 -31.53 -22.01
CA MET A 112 13.01 -31.42 -21.61
C MET A 112 12.76 -31.03 -20.15
N THR A 113 13.80 -30.60 -19.42
CA THR A 113 13.66 -30.11 -18.05
C THR A 113 13.34 -28.63 -18.02
N ALA A 114 12.39 -28.24 -17.18
CA ALA A 114 11.78 -26.91 -17.16
C ALA A 114 12.01 -26.17 -15.84
N TRP A 115 12.51 -26.87 -14.82
CA TRP A 115 12.78 -26.30 -13.50
C TRP A 115 14.04 -26.93 -12.88
N ILE A 116 14.61 -26.21 -11.91
CA ILE A 116 15.67 -26.73 -11.04
C ILE A 116 15.19 -26.58 -9.61
N LEU A 117 15.00 -27.69 -8.90
CA LEU A 117 14.76 -27.69 -7.46
C LEU A 117 16.10 -27.56 -6.75
N THR A 118 16.28 -26.49 -6.01
CA THR A 118 17.45 -26.29 -5.16
C THR A 118 17.08 -26.60 -3.71
N ALA A 119 17.97 -27.30 -3.01
CA ALA A 119 17.90 -27.50 -1.58
C ALA A 119 19.26 -27.10 -1.01
N ILE A 120 19.28 -26.18 -0.05
CA ILE A 120 20.52 -25.65 0.52
C ILE A 120 20.46 -25.83 2.02
N ASP A 121 21.39 -26.60 2.58
CA ASP A 121 21.57 -26.64 4.04
C ASP A 121 22.09 -25.28 4.52
N VAL A 122 21.30 -24.62 5.36
CA VAL A 122 21.57 -23.25 5.84
C VAL A 122 22.85 -23.20 6.67
N TYR A 123 23.24 -24.29 7.34
CA TYR A 123 24.47 -24.33 8.12
C TYR A 123 25.69 -24.50 7.21
N SER A 124 25.83 -25.65 6.57
CA SER A 124 27.03 -26.02 5.79
C SER A 124 27.16 -25.31 4.45
N LYS A 125 26.08 -24.67 3.98
CA LYS A 125 25.97 -24.11 2.62
C LYS A 125 26.06 -25.17 1.52
N PHE A 126 25.95 -26.45 1.87
CA PHE A 126 25.90 -27.53 0.89
C PHE A 126 24.59 -27.42 0.10
N ALA A 127 24.70 -27.47 -1.23
CA ALA A 127 23.58 -27.31 -2.14
C ALA A 127 23.36 -28.58 -2.97
N TRP A 128 22.11 -29.01 -3.06
CA TRP A 128 21.63 -29.97 -4.04
C TRP A 128 20.82 -29.25 -5.11
N ALA A 129 20.97 -29.68 -6.35
CA ALA A 129 20.18 -29.19 -7.47
C ALA A 129 19.63 -30.38 -8.26
N PHE A 130 18.31 -30.40 -8.45
CA PHE A 130 17.61 -31.47 -9.16
C PHE A 130 16.85 -30.90 -10.35
N PRO A 131 17.14 -31.33 -11.59
CA PRO A 131 16.37 -30.90 -12.74
C PRO A 131 15.00 -31.57 -12.74
N LEU A 132 13.94 -30.82 -13.06
CA LEU A 132 12.56 -31.30 -13.09
C LEU A 132 11.89 -30.97 -14.41
N ASP A 133 11.17 -31.93 -14.97
CA ASP A 133 10.34 -31.78 -16.18
C ASP A 133 8.91 -31.31 -15.86
N ARG A 134 8.47 -31.47 -14.60
CA ARG A 134 7.12 -31.12 -14.10
C ARG A 134 7.18 -30.69 -12.63
N LYS A 135 6.25 -29.82 -12.21
CA LYS A 135 6.01 -29.45 -10.80
C LYS A 135 5.13 -30.49 -10.09
N GLN A 136 5.57 -31.75 -10.06
CA GLN A 136 4.83 -32.82 -9.37
C GLN A 136 5.52 -33.22 -8.08
N VAL A 137 4.72 -33.53 -7.05
CA VAL A 137 5.17 -34.19 -5.83
C VAL A 137 5.41 -35.66 -6.16
N ARG A 138 6.49 -35.98 -6.85
CA ARG A 138 7.00 -37.36 -6.89
C ARG A 138 8.01 -37.50 -5.76
N ARG A 139 7.79 -38.53 -4.93
CA ARG A 139 8.66 -38.92 -3.81
C ARG A 139 10.14 -38.80 -4.23
N PHE A 140 10.87 -37.84 -3.67
CA PHE A 140 12.33 -37.79 -3.76
C PHE A 140 12.90 -38.81 -2.77
N VAL A 141 12.69 -40.10 -3.06
CA VAL A 141 13.35 -41.20 -2.36
C VAL A 141 14.11 -41.96 -3.42
N ARG A 142 15.42 -41.73 -3.50
CA ARG A 142 16.34 -42.70 -4.10
C ARG A 142 16.82 -43.58 -2.96
N THR A 143 16.45 -44.86 -3.04
CA THR A 143 17.08 -46.01 -2.36
C THR A 143 18.56 -46.08 -2.66
#